data_AF-A0A9X8YQL0-F1
#
_entry.id   AF-A0A9X8YQL0-F1
#
_cell.length_a   1.000
_cell.length_b   1.000
_cell.length_c   1.000
_cell.angle_alpha   90.00
_cell.angle_beta   90.00
_cell.angle_gamma   90.00
#
_symmetry.space_group_name_H-M   'P 1'
#
loop_
_entity.id
_entity.type
_entity.pdbx_description
1 polymer ?
#
loop_
_entity_poly.entity_id
_entity_poly.type
_entity_poly.pdbx_seq_one_letter_code
_entity_poly.pdbx_strand_id
1 'polypeptide(L)'
;MERLRRQHNAQWYHETQSSVRGDAPLEPQAATLRDRFLLGLGAFADEALNSALSARAGVFSASLAGYHALFPDQVPLSRYVTLSPYDRLSTALTVAQVTGVQSLCSHYAARLAPLHSPDASRESNIRLAQITQYARQLASQPTLICRKALQQLADVGLSPA
;
A
#
# COMPACT_ATOMS: atom_id res chain seq x y z
N MET A 1 -10.36 20.69 -19.66
CA MET A 1 -10.80 21.00 -18.28
C MET A 1 -10.81 19.76 -17.36
N GLU A 2 -11.31 18.59 -17.78
CA GLU A 2 -11.34 17.39 -16.90
C GLU A 2 -9.96 16.80 -16.54
N ARG A 3 -8.97 16.84 -17.45
CA ARG A 3 -7.61 16.36 -17.15
C ARG A 3 -6.94 17.16 -16.03
N LEU A 4 -7.12 18.49 -16.03
CA LEU A 4 -6.58 19.38 -15.00
C LEU A 4 -7.24 19.14 -13.62
N ARG A 5 -8.54 18.83 -13.62
CA ARG A 5 -9.30 18.48 -12.41
C ARG A 5 -8.87 17.13 -11.82
N ARG A 6 -8.60 16.13 -12.66
CA ARG A 6 -8.07 14.82 -12.22
C ARG A 6 -6.66 14.93 -11.66
N GLN A 7 -5.81 15.76 -12.28
CA GLN A 7 -4.48 16.06 -11.77
C GLN A 7 -4.54 16.74 -10.41
N HIS A 8 -5.38 17.78 -10.24
CA HIS A 8 -5.57 18.44 -8.94
C HIS A 8 -6.12 17.50 -7.86
N ASN A 9 -7.02 16.58 -8.21
CA ASN A 9 -7.58 15.65 -7.23
C ASN A 9 -6.55 14.58 -6.82
N ALA A 10 -5.77 14.06 -7.78
CA ALA A 10 -4.63 13.18 -7.48
C ALA A 10 -3.57 13.90 -6.63
N GLN A 11 -3.26 15.17 -6.94
CA GLN A 11 -2.37 16.01 -6.16
C GLN A 11 -2.88 16.18 -4.72
N TRP A 12 -4.18 16.40 -4.53
CA TRP A 12 -4.80 16.54 -3.22
C TRP A 12 -4.78 15.24 -2.39
N TYR A 13 -4.98 14.08 -3.02
CA TYR A 13 -4.81 12.78 -2.37
C TYR A 13 -3.37 12.52 -1.95
N HIS A 14 -2.41 12.92 -2.78
CA HIS A 14 -1.00 12.89 -2.42
C HIS A 14 -0.70 13.79 -1.22
N GLU A 15 -1.27 15.01 -1.17
CA GLU A 15 -1.06 15.97 -0.06
C GLU A 15 -1.68 15.54 1.26
N THR A 16 -2.87 14.92 1.25
CA THR A 16 -3.53 14.44 2.48
C THR A 16 -2.92 13.14 3.01
N GLN A 17 -2.31 12.31 2.15
CA GLN A 17 -1.54 11.15 2.59
C GLN A 17 -0.09 11.50 2.95
N SER A 18 0.49 12.59 2.43
CA SER A 18 1.87 13.00 2.71
C SER A 18 2.07 13.82 3.99
N SER A 19 0.99 14.19 4.70
CA SER A 19 1.07 15.05 5.89
C SER A 19 1.82 14.43 7.09
N VAL A 20 2.29 13.18 6.97
CA VAL A 20 3.16 12.52 7.96
C VAL A 20 4.52 12.29 7.31
N ARG A 21 5.34 13.35 7.30
CA ARG A 21 6.80 13.39 7.08
C ARG A 21 7.34 12.54 5.91
N GLY A 22 7.64 13.20 4.79
CA GLY A 22 8.55 12.65 3.78
C GLY A 22 8.48 13.37 2.44
N ASP A 23 8.98 14.60 2.37
CA ASP A 23 9.16 15.37 1.12
C ASP A 23 10.39 14.89 0.31
N ALA A 24 10.60 13.57 0.28
CA ALA A 24 11.63 12.99 -0.58
C ALA A 24 11.03 12.82 -1.99
N PRO A 25 11.72 13.25 -3.05
CA PRO A 25 11.29 13.00 -4.42
C PRO A 25 10.93 11.52 -4.60
N LEU A 26 9.83 11.26 -5.31
CA LEU A 26 9.44 9.90 -5.67
C LEU A 26 10.50 9.32 -6.61
N GLU A 27 11.29 8.37 -6.13
CA GLU A 27 12.28 7.64 -6.94
C GLU A 27 11.58 6.50 -7.70
N PRO A 28 11.42 6.58 -9.05
CA PRO A 28 10.70 5.56 -9.82
C PRO A 28 11.33 4.17 -9.70
N GLN A 29 12.64 4.10 -9.47
CA GLN A 29 13.40 2.85 -9.30
C GLN A 29 13.00 2.13 -8.00
N ALA A 30 12.43 2.83 -7.02
CA ALA A 30 11.91 2.19 -5.81
C ALA A 30 10.81 1.17 -6.15
N ALA A 31 10.02 1.38 -7.21
CA ALA A 31 8.98 0.45 -7.65
C ALA A 31 9.54 -0.85 -8.26
N THR A 32 10.75 -0.81 -8.82
CA THR A 32 11.37 -1.91 -9.58
C THR A 32 12.42 -2.71 -8.81
N LEU A 33 12.61 -2.43 -7.51
CA LEU A 33 13.54 -3.17 -6.66
C LEU A 33 13.27 -4.68 -6.72
N ARG A 34 14.31 -5.44 -7.08
CA ARG A 34 14.26 -6.89 -7.29
C ARG A 34 14.05 -7.64 -5.97
N ASP A 35 14.75 -7.21 -4.91
CA ASP A 35 14.51 -7.65 -3.53
C ASP A 35 13.56 -6.69 -2.81
N ARG A 36 12.27 -6.83 -3.12
CA ARG A 36 11.17 -6.05 -2.52
C ARG A 36 11.09 -6.19 -0.99
N PHE A 37 11.67 -7.24 -0.43
CA PHE A 37 11.70 -7.50 1.00
C PHE A 37 12.93 -6.89 1.69
N LEU A 38 14.07 -6.83 1.01
CA LEU A 38 15.31 -6.28 1.58
C LEU A 38 15.46 -4.78 1.31
N LEU A 39 14.74 -4.21 0.33
CA LEU A 39 14.64 -2.76 0.09
C LEU A 39 16.01 -2.04 0.10
N GLY A 40 17.05 -2.69 -0.42
CA GLY A 40 18.42 -2.15 -0.45
C GLY A 40 19.38 -2.70 0.61
N LEU A 41 18.93 -3.51 1.58
CA LEU A 41 19.81 -4.16 2.57
C LEU A 41 20.91 -5.02 1.95
N GLY A 42 20.65 -5.62 0.79
CA GLY A 42 21.66 -6.41 0.07
C GLY A 42 22.91 -5.61 -0.33
N ALA A 43 22.79 -4.29 -0.48
CA ALA A 43 23.94 -3.42 -0.79
C ALA A 43 24.90 -3.24 0.41
N PHE A 44 24.45 -3.57 1.63
CA PHE A 44 25.21 -3.42 2.87
C PHE A 44 25.60 -4.77 3.48
N ALA A 45 25.37 -5.88 2.78
CA ALA A 45 25.59 -7.21 3.32
C ALA A 45 27.04 -7.68 3.14
N ASP A 46 27.70 -7.98 4.25
CA ASP A 46 28.99 -8.68 4.25
C ASP A 46 28.81 -10.19 3.98
N GLU A 47 29.92 -10.91 3.81
CA GLU A 47 29.91 -12.35 3.50
C GLU A 47 29.13 -13.17 4.53
N ALA A 48 29.26 -12.82 5.82
CA ALA A 48 28.60 -13.51 6.91
C ALA A 48 27.08 -13.29 6.89
N LEU A 49 26.65 -12.05 6.67
CA LEU A 49 25.24 -11.69 6.51
C LEU A 49 24.66 -12.32 5.24
N ASN A 50 25.38 -12.32 4.12
CA ASN A 50 24.94 -12.97 2.89
C ASN A 50 24.78 -14.48 3.06
N SER A 51 25.68 -15.14 3.78
CA SER A 51 25.54 -16.56 4.11
C SER A 51 24.31 -16.83 4.98
N ALA A 52 24.09 -16.00 6.02
CA ALA A 52 22.91 -16.10 6.89
C ALA A 52 21.59 -15.83 6.15
N LEU A 53 21.58 -14.86 5.21
CA LEU A 53 20.43 -14.57 4.36
C LEU A 53 20.16 -15.73 3.39
N SER A 54 21.22 -16.29 2.77
CA SER A 54 21.12 -17.42 1.85
C SER A 54 20.58 -18.67 2.54
N ALA A 55 21.02 -18.94 3.78
CA ALA A 55 20.47 -20.03 4.60
C ALA A 55 18.96 -19.89 4.88
N ARG A 56 18.40 -18.68 4.75
CA ARG A 56 16.97 -18.38 4.92
C ARG A 56 16.25 -18.11 3.59
N ALA A 57 16.82 -18.49 2.46
CA ALA A 57 16.26 -18.25 1.12
C ALA A 57 14.81 -18.73 0.97
N GLY A 58 14.41 -19.80 1.66
CA GLY A 58 13.02 -20.30 1.66
C GLY A 58 12.01 -19.29 2.21
N VAL A 59 12.37 -18.55 3.27
CA VAL A 59 11.51 -17.51 3.85
C VAL A 59 11.39 -16.33 2.89
N PHE A 60 12.50 -15.89 2.29
CA PHE A 60 12.47 -14.80 1.30
C PHE A 60 11.65 -15.17 0.06
N SER A 61 11.77 -16.42 -0.41
CA SER A 61 10.98 -16.94 -1.52
C SER A 61 9.48 -16.96 -1.21
N ALA A 62 9.11 -17.42 -0.02
CA ALA A 62 7.72 -17.42 0.45
C ALA A 62 7.17 -15.99 0.61
N SER A 63 7.96 -15.09 1.20
CA SER A 63 7.61 -13.67 1.34
C SER A 63 7.41 -12.99 -0.02
N LEU A 64 8.28 -13.28 -1.00
CA LEU A 64 8.17 -12.75 -2.35
C LEU A 64 6.91 -13.30 -3.06
N ALA A 65 6.64 -14.60 -2.92
CA ALA A 65 5.41 -15.21 -3.44
C ALA A 65 4.16 -14.58 -2.81
N GLY A 66 4.16 -14.37 -1.49
CA GLY A 66 3.10 -13.68 -0.77
C GLY A 66 2.91 -12.24 -1.24
N TYR A 67 4.00 -11.51 -1.48
CA TYR A 67 3.95 -10.17 -2.04
C TYR A 67 3.25 -10.15 -3.41
N HIS A 68 3.60 -11.07 -4.31
CA HIS A 68 2.95 -11.14 -5.63
C HIS A 68 1.47 -11.52 -5.55
N ALA A 69 1.08 -12.37 -4.60
CA ALA A 69 -0.32 -12.70 -4.36
C ALA A 69 -1.12 -11.50 -3.79
N LEU A 70 -0.50 -10.71 -2.90
CA LEU A 70 -1.13 -9.55 -2.30
C LEU A 70 -1.20 -8.36 -3.27
N PHE A 71 -0.17 -8.13 -4.10
CA PHE A 71 -0.08 -6.98 -4.99
C PHE A 71 0.13 -7.34 -6.46
N PRO A 72 -0.78 -8.12 -7.07
CA PRO A 72 -0.74 -8.38 -8.51
C PRO A 72 -0.96 -7.09 -9.30
N ASP A 73 -0.41 -7.03 -10.52
CA ASP A 73 -0.48 -5.83 -11.34
C ASP A 73 -1.90 -5.55 -11.88
N GLN A 74 -2.71 -6.60 -12.00
CA GLN A 74 -4.11 -6.52 -12.41
C GLN A 74 -4.97 -7.39 -11.49
N VAL A 75 -6.13 -6.87 -11.11
CA VAL A 75 -7.13 -7.59 -10.30
C VAL A 75 -8.48 -7.46 -10.99
N PRO A 76 -9.06 -8.55 -11.51
CA PRO A 76 -10.43 -8.52 -12.01
C PRO A 76 -11.37 -8.35 -10.82
N LEU A 77 -11.98 -7.17 -10.70
CA LEU A 77 -12.92 -6.89 -9.63
C LEU A 77 -14.19 -7.72 -9.80
N SER A 78 -14.68 -8.25 -8.70
CA SER A 78 -15.93 -8.99 -8.63
C SER A 78 -16.62 -8.73 -7.30
N ARG A 79 -17.84 -9.26 -7.13
CA ARG A 79 -18.54 -9.24 -5.84
C ARG A 79 -17.75 -9.85 -4.68
N TYR A 80 -16.77 -10.71 -4.96
CA TYR A 80 -15.93 -11.38 -3.97
C TYR A 80 -14.50 -10.82 -3.91
N VAL A 81 -14.07 -10.11 -4.96
CA VAL A 81 -12.75 -9.49 -5.05
C VAL A 81 -12.97 -8.01 -5.24
N THR A 82 -13.10 -7.30 -4.11
CA THR A 82 -13.57 -5.92 -4.10
C THR A 82 -12.42 -4.91 -3.99
N LEU A 83 -11.22 -5.33 -3.58
CA LEU A 83 -10.05 -4.46 -3.47
C LEU A 83 -9.27 -4.38 -4.79
N SER A 84 -9.27 -3.20 -5.39
CA SER A 84 -8.49 -2.88 -6.58
C SER A 84 -6.98 -2.81 -6.29
N PRO A 85 -6.10 -2.85 -7.31
CA PRO A 85 -4.67 -2.64 -7.10
C PRO A 85 -4.37 -1.31 -6.39
N TYR A 86 -5.14 -0.26 -6.71
CA TYR A 86 -5.03 1.04 -6.07
C TYR A 86 -5.38 0.97 -4.57
N ASP A 87 -6.50 0.34 -4.21
CA ASP A 87 -6.91 0.19 -2.79
C ASP A 87 -5.84 -0.54 -1.99
N ARG A 88 -5.29 -1.62 -2.56
CA ARG A 88 -4.26 -2.45 -1.91
C ARG A 88 -2.99 -1.64 -1.67
N LEU A 89 -2.51 -0.91 -2.68
CA LEU A 89 -1.29 -0.09 -2.57
C LEU A 89 -1.50 1.11 -1.64
N SER A 90 -2.65 1.79 -1.68
CA SER A 90 -2.94 2.90 -0.76
C SER A 90 -3.07 2.42 0.68
N THR A 91 -3.64 1.23 0.88
CA THR A 91 -3.66 0.55 2.19
C THR A 91 -2.25 0.25 2.69
N ALA A 92 -1.41 -0.35 1.84
CA ALA A 92 -0.03 -0.68 2.20
C ALA A 92 0.83 0.56 2.50
N LEU A 93 0.67 1.62 1.71
CA LEU A 93 1.30 2.92 1.94
C LEU A 93 0.86 3.50 3.30
N THR A 94 -0.43 3.44 3.62
CA THR A 94 -0.95 3.90 4.91
C THR A 94 -0.28 3.16 6.07
N VAL A 95 -0.13 1.83 5.97
CA VAL A 95 0.53 1.03 7.01
C VAL A 95 2.03 1.37 7.09
N ALA A 96 2.72 1.53 5.97
CA ALA A 96 4.12 1.93 5.94
C ALA A 96 4.35 3.28 6.63
N GLN A 97 3.47 4.25 6.40
CA GLN A 97 3.52 5.57 7.03
C GLN A 97 3.25 5.50 8.53
N VAL A 98 2.24 4.73 8.97
CA VAL A 98 1.90 4.54 10.38
C VAL A 98 3.04 3.84 11.14
N THR A 99 3.73 2.91 10.48
CA THR A 99 4.86 2.18 11.08
C THR A 99 6.20 2.91 10.93
N GLY A 100 6.25 4.00 10.17
CA GLY A 100 7.45 4.82 10.00
C GLY A 100 8.54 4.18 9.13
N VAL A 101 8.20 3.19 8.29
CA VAL A 101 9.17 2.49 7.44
C VAL A 101 9.32 3.22 6.10
N GLN A 102 10.24 4.18 6.06
CA GLN A 102 10.38 5.10 4.91
C GLN A 102 10.64 4.39 3.57
N SER A 103 11.43 3.31 3.56
CA SER A 103 11.72 2.55 2.34
C SER A 103 10.45 1.91 1.76
N LEU A 104 9.53 1.43 2.60
CA LEU A 104 8.22 0.94 2.18
C LEU A 104 7.31 2.08 1.72
N CYS A 105 7.35 3.25 2.37
CA CYS A 105 6.62 4.43 1.91
C CYS A 105 7.02 4.80 0.48
N SER A 106 8.32 4.95 0.23
CA SER A 106 8.86 5.28 -1.11
C SER A 106 8.47 4.20 -2.14
N HIS A 107 8.59 2.93 -1.78
CA HIS A 107 8.24 1.81 -2.65
C HIS A 107 6.75 1.83 -3.06
N TYR A 108 5.84 1.91 -2.10
CA TYR A 108 4.40 1.88 -2.39
C TYR A 108 3.93 3.16 -3.08
N ALA A 109 4.48 4.33 -2.73
CA ALA A 109 4.17 5.58 -3.40
C ALA A 109 4.61 5.56 -4.87
N ALA A 110 5.80 5.03 -5.18
CA ALA A 110 6.27 4.87 -6.55
C ALA A 110 5.41 3.90 -7.38
N ARG A 111 4.87 2.83 -6.76
CA ARG A 111 3.92 1.91 -7.42
C ARG A 111 2.52 2.51 -7.58
N LEU A 112 2.10 3.40 -6.68
CA LEU A 112 0.79 4.03 -6.72
C LEU A 112 0.73 5.14 -7.78
N ALA A 113 1.81 5.90 -7.97
CA ALA A 113 1.88 7.05 -8.89
C ALA A 113 1.43 6.78 -10.35
N PRO A 114 1.79 5.67 -11.02
CA PRO A 114 1.34 5.38 -12.38
C PRO A 114 -0.10 4.85 -12.45
N LEU A 115 -0.72 4.48 -11.32
CA LEU A 115 -2.09 3.99 -11.32
C LEU A 115 -3.07 5.14 -11.48
N HIS A 116 -4.11 4.90 -12.26
CA HIS A 116 -5.25 5.80 -12.30
C HIS A 116 -5.91 5.80 -10.92
N SER A 117 -6.02 6.99 -10.32
CA SER A 117 -6.86 7.18 -9.13
C SER A 117 -8.25 6.60 -9.39
N PRO A 118 -8.91 6.02 -8.38
CA PRO A 118 -10.33 5.70 -8.46
C PRO A 118 -11.12 6.89 -8.98
N ASP A 119 -12.29 6.63 -9.59
CA ASP A 119 -13.18 7.69 -10.02
C ASP A 119 -13.37 8.70 -8.89
N ALA A 120 -13.33 9.99 -9.22
CA ALA A 120 -13.41 11.09 -8.25
C ALA A 120 -14.80 11.26 -7.61
N SER A 121 -15.62 10.21 -7.65
CA SER A 121 -16.94 10.16 -7.05
C SER A 121 -16.83 10.23 -5.53
N ARG A 122 -17.85 10.80 -4.89
CA ARG A 122 -17.92 10.90 -3.44
C ARG A 122 -17.86 9.52 -2.78
N GLU A 123 -18.51 8.54 -3.40
CA GLU A 123 -18.65 7.16 -2.95
C GLU A 123 -17.27 6.47 -2.91
N SER A 124 -16.50 6.65 -3.98
CA SER A 124 -15.14 6.11 -4.09
C SER A 124 -14.20 6.69 -3.01
N ASN A 125 -14.32 7.99 -2.76
CA ASN A 125 -13.51 8.68 -1.76
C ASN A 125 -13.87 8.23 -0.34
N ILE A 126 -15.17 8.07 -0.04
CA ILE A 126 -15.65 7.55 1.25
C ILE A 126 -15.12 6.12 1.45
N ARG A 127 -15.21 5.27 0.42
CA ARG A 127 -14.71 3.89 0.47
C ARG A 127 -13.23 3.84 0.78
N LEU A 128 -12.40 4.60 0.07
CA LEU A 128 -10.96 4.65 0.31
C LEU A 128 -10.63 5.17 1.72
N ALA A 129 -11.33 6.21 2.18
CA ALA A 129 -11.15 6.77 3.52
C ALA A 129 -11.43 5.72 4.62
N GLN A 130 -12.50 4.94 4.48
CA GLN A 130 -12.81 3.88 5.45
C GLN A 130 -11.82 2.72 5.43
N ILE A 131 -11.38 2.29 4.23
CA ILE A 131 -10.33 1.27 4.08
C ILE A 131 -9.05 1.70 4.80
N THR A 132 -8.56 2.90 4.51
CA THR A 132 -7.31 3.43 5.06
C THR A 132 -7.41 3.75 6.55
N GLN A 133 -8.56 4.21 7.03
CA GLN A 133 -8.81 4.39 8.46
C GLN A 133 -8.74 3.06 9.21
N TYR A 134 -9.41 2.02 8.69
CA TYR A 134 -9.36 0.70 9.31
C TYR A 134 -7.94 0.13 9.32
N ALA A 135 -7.21 0.26 8.21
CA ALA A 135 -5.82 -0.17 8.11
C ALA A 135 -4.91 0.52 9.14
N ARG A 136 -5.09 1.84 9.34
CA ARG A 136 -4.38 2.59 10.38
C ARG A 136 -4.69 2.08 11.78
N GLN A 137 -5.95 1.80 12.08
CA GLN A 137 -6.36 1.24 13.37
C GLN A 137 -5.77 -0.16 13.58
N LEU A 138 -5.82 -1.02 12.55
CA LEU A 138 -5.24 -2.36 12.60
C LEU A 138 -3.73 -2.32 12.86
N ALA A 139 -3.01 -1.40 12.22
CA ALA A 139 -1.56 -1.27 12.38
C ALA A 139 -1.13 -0.66 13.72
N SER A 140 -1.94 0.22 14.31
CA SER A 140 -1.55 0.97 15.52
C SER A 140 -2.22 0.49 16.81
N GLN A 141 -3.51 0.17 16.76
CA GLN A 141 -4.35 -0.12 17.93
C GLN A 141 -5.42 -1.19 17.59
N PRO A 142 -5.01 -2.43 17.26
CA PRO A 142 -5.94 -3.47 16.79
C PRO A 142 -6.99 -3.86 17.83
N THR A 143 -6.71 -3.71 19.12
CA THR A 143 -7.64 -3.99 20.22
C THR A 143 -8.85 -3.06 20.27
N LEU A 144 -8.78 -1.90 19.60
CA LEU A 144 -9.89 -0.94 19.50
C LEU A 144 -10.84 -1.23 18.33
N ILE A 145 -10.52 -2.21 17.48
CA ILE A 145 -11.41 -2.60 16.39
C ILE A 145 -12.68 -3.21 16.98
N CYS A 146 -13.80 -2.55 16.72
CA CYS A 146 -15.12 -2.96 17.20
C CYS A 146 -16.05 -3.30 16.04
N ARG A 147 -17.23 -3.85 16.35
CA ARG A 147 -18.26 -4.19 15.35
C ARG A 147 -18.63 -3.00 14.46
N LYS A 148 -18.60 -1.77 14.99
CA LYS A 148 -18.85 -0.55 14.21
C LYS A 148 -17.83 -0.34 13.09
N ALA A 149 -16.53 -0.60 13.36
CA ALA A 149 -15.49 -0.47 12.35
C ALA A 149 -15.66 -1.52 11.23
N LEU A 150 -16.08 -2.74 11.58
CA LEU A 150 -16.42 -3.77 10.60
C LEU A 150 -17.66 -3.42 9.79
N GLN A 151 -18.69 -2.83 10.42
CA GLN A 151 -19.89 -2.38 9.72
C GLN A 151 -19.58 -1.28 8.71
N GLN A 152 -18.73 -0.32 9.06
CA GLN A 152 -18.29 0.72 8.13
C GLN A 152 -17.69 0.11 6.86
N LEU A 153 -16.77 -0.86 7.00
CA LEU A 153 -16.22 -1.57 5.84
C LEU A 153 -17.30 -2.26 4.99
N ALA A 154 -18.29 -2.90 5.63
CA ALA A 154 -19.40 -3.51 4.92
C ALA A 154 -20.26 -2.49 4.15
N ASP A 155 -20.51 -1.32 4.74
CA ASP A 155 -21.29 -0.24 4.14
C ASP A 155 -20.65 0.33 2.85
N VAL A 156 -19.33 0.20 2.69
CA VAL A 156 -18.59 0.58 1.48
C VAL A 156 -18.29 -0.60 0.54
N GLY A 157 -19.00 -1.71 0.72
CA GLY A 157 -18.96 -2.85 -0.20
C GLY A 157 -17.79 -3.81 0.02
N LEU A 158 -17.16 -3.81 1.19
CA LEU A 158 -16.24 -4.89 1.58
C LEU A 158 -17.05 -5.99 2.25
N SER A 159 -17.33 -7.07 1.50
CA SER A 159 -18.00 -8.24 2.07
C SER A 159 -17.08 -8.98 3.04
N PRO A 160 -17.58 -9.50 4.17
CA PRO A 160 -16.92 -10.62 4.82
C PRO A 160 -16.85 -11.79 3.81
N ALA A 161 -15.70 -12.45 3.76
CA ALA A 161 -15.49 -13.66 2.94
C ALA A 161 -16.28 -14.83 3.50
#